data_AF-A0A413TNA8-F1
#
_entry.id   AF-A0A413TNA8-F1
#
_cell.length_a   1.000
_cell.length_b   1.000
_cell.length_c   1.000
_cell.angle_alpha   90.00
_cell.angle_beta   90.00
_cell.angle_gamma   90.00
#
_symmetry.space_group_name_H-M   'P 1'
#
loop_
_entity.id
_entity.type
_entity.pdbx_description
1 polymer ?
#
loop_
_entity_poly.entity_id
_entity_poly.type
_entity_poly.pdbx_seq_one_letter_code
_entity_poly.pdbx_strand_id
1 'polypeptide(L)'
;MNVPAVLQNIRSKHPVAYVVLYLFVVWVLLVIITHAIAFGAELLIASSDQPVVKWETTDECTDGTRTIYYNSPSLYQEFKVKIKDSKIVDAELGSLFTIGATVNAEQVEYTDSHATYRIDLSILGRPSRACLLECDIRGTTLHMSEIQMRPGKGFSS
;
A
#
# COMPACT_ATOMS: atom_id res chain seq x y z
N MET A 1 24.38 30.95 7.91
CA MET A 1 23.45 30.29 8.86
C MET A 1 24.12 30.21 10.22
N ASN A 2 23.55 30.86 11.25
CA ASN A 2 24.03 30.68 12.63
C ASN A 2 23.55 29.31 13.12
N VAL A 3 24.50 28.41 13.37
CA VAL A 3 24.20 27.13 14.02
C VAL A 3 23.86 27.42 15.48
N PRO A 4 22.71 26.93 16.00
CA PRO A 4 22.30 27.14 17.38
C PRO A 4 23.42 26.86 18.39
N ALA A 5 23.49 27.64 19.48
CA ALA A 5 24.55 27.53 20.49
C ALA A 5 24.69 26.11 21.06
N VAL A 6 23.58 25.37 21.16
CA VAL A 6 23.56 23.96 21.57
C VAL A 6 24.32 23.06 20.60
N LEU A 7 24.08 23.21 19.29
CA LEU A 7 24.76 22.42 18.25
C LEU A 7 26.25 22.76 18.17
N GLN A 8 26.62 24.03 18.40
CA GLN A 8 28.03 24.44 18.49
C GLN A 8 28.74 23.81 19.70
N ASN A 9 28.07 23.77 20.86
CA ASN A 9 28.61 23.12 22.06
C ASN A 9 28.82 21.61 21.86
N ILE A 10 27.87 20.91 21.21
CA ILE A 10 28.01 19.49 20.86
C ILE A 10 29.13 19.29 19.83
N ARG A 11 29.22 20.13 18.80
CA ARG A 11 30.30 20.09 17.80
C ARG A 11 31.68 20.20 18.45
N SER A 12 31.82 21.08 19.45
CA SER A 12 33.08 21.31 20.14
C SER A 12 33.45 20.20 21.12
N LYS A 13 32.50 19.72 21.94
CA LYS A 13 32.78 18.74 23.01
C LYS A 13 32.67 17.27 22.56
N HIS A 14 31.84 17.01 21.55
CA HIS A 14 31.51 15.67 21.07
C HIS A 14 31.44 15.64 19.53
N PRO A 15 32.57 15.82 18.83
CA PRO A 15 32.59 15.96 17.37
C PRO A 15 32.03 14.74 16.63
N VAL A 16 32.25 13.54 17.16
CA VAL A 16 31.69 12.30 16.58
C VAL A 16 30.17 12.28 16.70
N ALA A 17 29.61 12.63 17.86
CA ALA A 17 28.15 12.70 18.05
C ALA A 17 27.51 13.77 17.16
N TYR A 18 28.20 14.90 16.95
CA TYR A 18 27.76 15.93 16.01
C TYR A 18 27.68 15.42 14.57
N VAL A 19 28.69 14.67 14.11
CA VAL A 19 28.68 14.07 12.76
C VAL A 19 27.56 13.04 12.63
N VAL A 20 27.37 12.17 13.63
CA VAL A 20 26.28 11.18 13.63
C VAL A 20 24.92 11.87 13.56
N LEU A 21 24.70 12.91 14.35
CA LEU A 21 23.44 13.68 14.33
C LEU A 21 23.23 14.36 12.97
N TYR A 22 24.28 14.93 12.38
CA TYR A 22 24.20 15.54 11.06
C TYR A 22 23.84 14.52 9.97
N LEU A 23 24.53 13.36 9.96
CA LEU A 23 24.24 12.27 9.03
C LEU A 23 22.81 11.73 9.21
N PHE A 24 22.34 11.62 10.46
CA PHE A 24 20.98 11.20 10.76
C PHE A 24 19.95 12.19 10.20
N VAL A 25 20.14 13.50 10.41
CA VAL A 25 19.22 14.53 9.87
C VAL A 25 19.22 14.52 8.34
N VAL A 26 20.40 14.39 7.70
CA VAL A 26 20.50 14.30 6.24
C VAL A 26 19.79 13.05 5.72
N TRP A 27 19.97 11.90 6.39
CA TRP A 27 19.29 10.66 6.05
C TRP A 27 17.77 10.77 6.21
N VAL A 28 17.27 11.31 7.32
CA VAL A 28 15.83 11.56 7.53
C VAL A 28 15.28 12.47 6.42
N LEU A 29 15.99 13.54 6.08
CA LEU A 29 15.57 14.44 5.01
C LEU A 29 15.51 13.72 3.65
N LEU A 30 16.51 12.89 3.35
CA LEU A 30 16.51 12.07 2.13
C LEU A 30 15.31 11.13 2.09
N VAL A 31 15.04 10.42 3.19
CA VAL A 31 13.88 9.53 3.31
C VAL A 31 12.58 10.29 3.06
N ILE A 32 12.39 11.46 3.67
CA ILE A 32 11.19 12.29 3.50
C ILE A 32 11.03 12.71 2.03
N ILE A 33 12.10 13.19 1.39
CA ILE A 33 12.05 13.62 -0.02
C ILE A 33 11.69 12.46 -0.94
N THR A 34 12.32 11.29 -0.75
CA THR A 34 12.03 10.10 -1.55
C THR A 34 10.56 9.67 -1.40
N HIS A 35 10.03 9.66 -0.18
CA HIS A 35 8.61 9.33 0.05
C HIS A 35 7.67 10.35 -0.60
N ALA A 36 7.98 11.65 -0.50
CA ALA A 36 7.18 12.69 -1.13
C ALA A 36 7.15 12.59 -2.66
N ILE A 37 8.29 12.24 -3.28
CA ILE A 37 8.38 12.01 -4.73
C ILE A 37 7.57 10.77 -5.12
N ALA A 38 7.74 9.66 -4.39
CA ALA A 38 7.01 8.42 -4.66
C ALA A 38 5.49 8.62 -4.53
N PHE A 39 5.04 9.27 -3.45
CA PHE A 39 3.65 9.66 -3.25
C PHE A 39 3.15 10.58 -4.38
N GLY A 40 3.93 11.58 -4.78
CA GLY A 40 3.60 12.45 -5.91
C GLY A 40 3.44 11.69 -7.24
N ALA A 41 4.31 10.71 -7.51
CA ALA A 41 4.23 9.88 -8.71
C ALA A 41 3.00 8.96 -8.70
N GLU A 42 2.67 8.34 -7.57
CA GLU A 42 1.44 7.55 -7.42
C GLU A 42 0.20 8.40 -7.69
N LEU A 43 0.18 9.62 -7.15
CA LEU A 43 -0.90 10.58 -7.35
C LEU A 43 -1.01 11.10 -8.80
N LEU A 44 0.04 11.02 -9.62
CA LEU A 44 -0.03 11.35 -11.04
C LEU A 44 -0.61 10.19 -11.86
N ILE A 45 -0.14 8.97 -11.65
CA ILE A 45 -0.69 7.77 -12.32
C ILE A 45 -2.18 7.60 -11.95
N ALA A 46 -2.51 8.02 -10.74
CA ALA A 46 -3.85 8.09 -10.24
C ALA A 46 -4.85 8.88 -11.11
N SER A 47 -4.46 9.93 -11.82
CA SER A 47 -5.45 10.70 -12.59
C SER A 47 -6.02 9.97 -13.82
N SER A 48 -5.54 8.76 -14.13
CA SER A 48 -6.04 7.96 -15.26
C SER A 48 -7.44 7.37 -14.99
N ASP A 49 -8.27 7.34 -16.03
CA ASP A 49 -9.65 6.83 -16.00
C ASP A 49 -9.76 5.32 -16.27
N GLN A 50 -8.65 4.66 -16.57
CA GLN A 50 -8.56 3.23 -16.83
C GLN A 50 -8.15 2.47 -15.55
N PRO A 51 -8.62 1.23 -15.35
CA PRO A 51 -8.08 0.36 -14.31
C PRO A 51 -6.58 0.17 -14.51
N VAL A 52 -5.81 0.32 -13.44
CA VAL A 52 -4.35 0.14 -13.47
C VAL A 52 -3.99 -0.95 -12.46
N VAL A 53 -3.36 -2.01 -12.95
CA VAL A 53 -2.71 -3.02 -12.09
C VAL A 53 -1.45 -2.38 -11.49
N LYS A 54 -1.42 -2.23 -10.17
CA LYS A 54 -0.27 -1.67 -9.45
C LYS A 54 0.71 -2.75 -9.05
N TRP A 55 0.19 -3.93 -8.77
CA TRP A 55 0.95 -5.07 -8.31
C TRP A 55 0.28 -6.35 -8.77
N GLU A 56 1.09 -7.31 -9.16
CA GLU A 56 0.66 -8.67 -9.47
C GLU A 56 1.74 -9.65 -9.02
N THR A 57 1.32 -10.80 -8.49
CA THR A 57 2.22 -11.91 -8.19
C THR A 57 1.48 -13.23 -8.25
N THR A 58 2.25 -14.31 -8.21
CA THR A 58 1.74 -15.68 -8.17
C THR A 58 2.44 -16.48 -7.09
N ASP A 59 1.70 -17.36 -6.43
CA ASP A 59 2.22 -18.33 -5.47
C ASP A 59 1.56 -19.70 -5.70
N GLU A 60 2.03 -20.73 -5.00
CA GLU A 60 1.40 -22.04 -5.01
C GLU A 60 0.08 -22.02 -4.21
N CYS A 61 -0.97 -22.61 -4.78
CA CYS A 61 -2.24 -22.80 -4.11
C CYS A 61 -2.13 -23.96 -3.12
N THR A 62 -1.74 -23.66 -1.89
CA THR A 62 -1.67 -24.64 -0.80
C THR A 62 -2.71 -24.34 0.27
N ASP A 63 -3.12 -25.38 0.98
CA ASP A 63 -3.97 -25.27 2.15
C ASP A 63 -3.33 -24.39 3.23
N GLY A 64 -4.18 -23.66 3.96
CA GLY A 64 -3.79 -22.76 5.04
C GLY A 64 -4.32 -21.34 4.85
N THR A 65 -3.98 -20.47 5.79
CA THR A 65 -4.33 -19.04 5.71
C THR A 65 -3.19 -18.28 5.05
N ARG A 66 -3.50 -17.54 3.99
CA ARG A 66 -2.60 -16.67 3.25
C ARG A 66 -2.91 -15.22 3.58
N THR A 67 -1.89 -14.45 3.94
CA THR A 67 -2.00 -13.01 4.11
C THR A 67 -1.56 -12.35 2.81
N ILE A 68 -2.45 -11.57 2.22
CA ILE A 68 -2.22 -10.87 0.96
C ILE A 68 -2.24 -9.39 1.27
N TYR A 69 -1.20 -8.68 0.84
CA TYR A 69 -1.09 -7.26 1.10
C TYR A 69 -0.52 -6.51 -0.08
N TYR A 70 -0.98 -5.28 -0.24
CA TYR A 70 -0.38 -4.27 -1.10
C TYR A 70 0.16 -3.15 -0.22
N ASN A 71 1.41 -2.76 -0.46
CA ASN A 71 2.07 -1.70 0.29
C ASN A 71 2.65 -0.65 -0.65
N SER A 72 2.16 0.56 -0.50
CA SER A 72 2.44 1.73 -1.31
C SER A 72 2.63 2.93 -0.37
N PRO A 73 3.40 3.96 -0.75
CA PRO A 73 3.52 5.20 0.02
C PRO A 73 2.21 5.81 0.52
N SER A 74 1.11 5.65 -0.23
CA SER A 74 -0.21 6.21 0.11
C SER A 74 -1.18 5.20 0.71
N LEU A 75 -0.98 3.91 0.47
CA LEU A 75 -1.92 2.84 0.81
C LEU A 75 -1.18 1.59 1.27
N TYR A 76 -1.54 1.12 2.44
CA TYR A 76 -1.31 -0.24 2.88
C TYR A 76 -2.65 -0.93 3.04
N GLN A 77 -2.87 -2.00 2.28
CA GLN A 77 -4.11 -2.78 2.26
C GLN A 77 -3.76 -4.25 2.47
N GLU A 78 -4.41 -4.91 3.42
CA GLU A 78 -4.18 -6.33 3.72
C GLU A 78 -5.52 -7.07 3.91
N PHE A 79 -5.59 -8.30 3.42
CA PHE A 79 -6.65 -9.24 3.77
C PHE A 79 -6.13 -10.67 3.84
N LYS A 80 -6.83 -11.51 4.60
CA LYS A 80 -6.46 -12.91 4.86
C LYS A 80 -7.41 -13.83 4.13
N VAL A 81 -6.87 -14.75 3.36
CA VAL A 81 -7.63 -15.72 2.57
C VAL A 81 -7.31 -17.11 3.06
N LYS A 82 -8.32 -17.89 3.43
CA LYS A 82 -8.16 -19.27 3.87
C LYS A 82 -8.41 -20.22 2.71
N ILE A 83 -7.41 -21.03 2.38
CA ILE A 83 -7.45 -22.01 1.32
C ILE A 83 -7.55 -23.40 1.95
N LYS A 84 -8.45 -24.23 1.40
CA LYS A 84 -8.57 -25.64 1.74
C LYS A 84 -9.06 -26.42 0.53
N ASP A 85 -8.44 -27.55 0.23
CA ASP A 85 -8.81 -28.43 -0.88
C ASP A 85 -8.86 -27.66 -2.21
N SER A 86 -7.87 -26.78 -2.43
CA SER A 86 -7.78 -25.85 -3.58
C SER A 86 -8.97 -24.90 -3.75
N LYS A 87 -9.68 -24.59 -2.66
CA LYS A 87 -10.77 -23.62 -2.64
C LYS A 87 -10.56 -22.56 -1.57
N ILE A 88 -11.02 -21.35 -1.84
CA ILE A 88 -11.16 -20.32 -0.82
C ILE A 88 -12.39 -20.66 0.01
N VAL A 89 -12.17 -20.91 1.30
CA VAL A 89 -13.24 -21.24 2.26
C VAL A 89 -13.57 -20.10 3.19
N ASP A 90 -12.73 -19.08 3.22
CA ASP A 90 -12.93 -17.88 4.04
C ASP A 90 -12.06 -16.73 3.54
N ALA A 91 -12.54 -15.50 3.72
CA ALA A 91 -11.75 -14.29 3.50
C ALA A 91 -12.13 -13.22 4.52
N GLU A 92 -11.13 -12.69 5.21
CA GLU A 92 -11.30 -11.73 6.30
C GLU A 92 -10.45 -10.48 6.09
N LEU A 93 -10.96 -9.35 6.57
CA LEU A 93 -10.23 -8.08 6.58
C LEU A 93 -8.94 -8.19 7.40
N GLY A 94 -7.87 -7.60 6.87
CA GLY A 94 -6.60 -7.42 7.56
C GLY A 94 -6.40 -5.98 8.01
N SER A 95 -5.14 -5.56 8.04
CA SER A 95 -4.77 -4.19 8.39
C SER A 95 -4.95 -3.23 7.21
N LEU A 96 -5.52 -2.05 7.46
CA LEU A 96 -5.65 -0.97 6.49
C LEU A 96 -5.00 0.31 7.03
N PHE A 97 -4.16 0.95 6.21
CA PHE A 97 -3.56 2.24 6.53
C PHE A 97 -3.48 3.11 5.29
N THR A 98 -3.95 4.36 5.40
CA THR A 98 -3.97 5.32 4.30
C THR A 98 -3.36 6.66 4.73
N ILE A 99 -2.67 7.32 3.80
CA ILE A 99 -2.15 8.68 4.01
C ILE A 99 -2.81 9.63 3.01
N GLY A 100 -3.37 10.73 3.50
CA GLY A 100 -3.94 11.78 2.64
C GLY A 100 -5.27 11.39 1.97
N ALA A 101 -5.91 10.32 2.44
CA ALA A 101 -7.18 9.82 1.92
C ALA A 101 -8.11 9.35 3.05
N THR A 102 -9.41 9.49 2.85
CA THR A 102 -10.46 8.96 3.72
C THR A 102 -11.09 7.72 3.09
N VAL A 103 -11.33 6.68 3.89
CA VAL A 103 -12.05 5.48 3.45
C VAL A 103 -13.55 5.74 3.52
N ASN A 104 -14.25 5.63 2.39
CA ASN A 104 -15.69 5.84 2.30
C ASN A 104 -16.48 4.54 2.41
N ALA A 105 -15.95 3.47 1.84
CA ALA A 105 -16.55 2.14 1.86
C ALA A 105 -15.46 1.08 1.89
N GLU A 106 -15.77 -0.03 2.55
CA GLU A 106 -14.88 -1.16 2.74
C GLU A 106 -15.70 -2.45 2.59
N GLN A 107 -15.22 -3.38 1.76
CA GLN A 107 -15.94 -4.61 1.45
C GLN A 107 -14.99 -5.76 1.18
N VAL A 108 -15.31 -6.93 1.70
CA VAL A 108 -14.70 -8.20 1.33
C VAL A 108 -15.78 -9.12 0.77
N GLU A 109 -15.48 -9.76 -0.36
CA GLU A 109 -16.31 -10.78 -0.97
C GLU A 109 -15.44 -11.96 -1.37
N TYR A 110 -15.95 -13.19 -1.25
CA TYR A 110 -15.25 -14.36 -1.73
C TYR A 110 -16.21 -15.43 -2.27
N THR A 111 -15.66 -16.26 -3.13
CA THR A 111 -16.22 -17.48 -3.71
C THR A 111 -15.19 -18.59 -3.59
N ASP A 112 -15.53 -19.82 -3.98
CA ASP A 112 -14.61 -20.96 -3.94
C ASP A 112 -13.27 -20.73 -4.68
N SER A 113 -13.19 -19.82 -5.65
CA SER A 113 -11.98 -19.61 -6.47
C SER A 113 -11.48 -18.17 -6.50
N HIS A 114 -12.21 -17.22 -5.93
CA HIS A 114 -11.88 -15.80 -6.04
C HIS A 114 -12.27 -15.05 -4.76
N ALA A 115 -11.36 -14.24 -4.22
CA ALA A 115 -11.62 -13.35 -3.11
C ALA A 115 -11.14 -11.93 -3.44
N THR A 116 -11.94 -10.96 -3.04
CA THR A 116 -11.66 -9.54 -3.23
C THR A 116 -11.75 -8.79 -1.92
N TYR A 117 -10.86 -7.84 -1.77
CA TYR A 117 -10.92 -6.80 -0.76
C TYR A 117 -10.93 -5.45 -1.46
N ARG A 118 -12.08 -4.78 -1.40
CA ARG A 118 -12.30 -3.48 -2.03
C ARG A 118 -12.38 -2.37 -0.99
N ILE A 119 -11.69 -1.28 -1.26
CA ILE A 119 -11.81 -0.02 -0.53
C ILE A 119 -12.11 1.12 -1.50
N ASP A 120 -13.07 1.96 -1.17
CA ASP A 120 -13.34 3.20 -1.91
C ASP A 120 -12.75 4.38 -1.12
N LEU A 121 -11.76 5.06 -1.71
CA LEU A 121 -11.00 6.16 -1.11
C LEU A 121 -11.44 7.52 -1.68
N SER A 122 -11.61 8.51 -0.80
CA SER A 122 -11.66 9.93 -1.16
C SER A 122 -10.31 10.57 -0.91
N ILE A 123 -9.72 11.20 -1.92
CA ILE A 123 -8.41 11.86 -1.82
C ILE A 123 -8.62 13.37 -1.88
N LEU A 124 -8.06 14.11 -0.91
CA LEU A 124 -8.25 15.56 -0.85
C LEU A 124 -7.74 16.26 -2.12
N GLY A 125 -8.64 16.99 -2.79
CA GLY A 125 -8.30 17.74 -4.01
C GLY A 125 -8.12 16.89 -5.26
N ARG A 126 -8.54 15.62 -5.25
CA ARG A 126 -8.42 14.68 -6.39
C ARG A 126 -9.66 13.80 -6.54
N PRO A 127 -9.83 13.13 -7.70
CA PRO A 127 -10.88 12.14 -7.87
C PRO A 127 -10.73 10.96 -6.90
N SER A 128 -11.86 10.51 -6.35
CA SER A 128 -11.96 9.29 -5.56
C SER A 128 -11.49 8.04 -6.33
N ARG A 129 -11.16 6.97 -5.60
CA ARG A 129 -10.66 5.70 -6.14
C ARG A 129 -11.40 4.52 -5.53
N ALA A 130 -11.48 3.44 -6.29
CA ALA A 130 -11.63 2.09 -5.77
C ALA A 130 -10.28 1.39 -5.86
N CYS A 131 -9.76 0.87 -4.76
CA CYS A 131 -8.62 -0.03 -4.72
C CYS A 131 -9.14 -1.44 -4.44
N LEU A 132 -8.73 -2.39 -5.28
CA LEU A 132 -9.20 -3.75 -5.30
C LEU A 132 -8.01 -4.68 -5.17
N LEU A 133 -7.89 -5.33 -4.01
CA LEU A 133 -6.90 -6.34 -3.74
C LEU A 133 -7.55 -7.71 -3.96
N GLU A 134 -7.04 -8.45 -4.93
CA GLU A 134 -7.64 -9.69 -5.43
C GLU A 134 -6.77 -10.90 -5.13
N CYS A 135 -7.45 -12.04 -5.00
CA CYS A 135 -6.86 -13.36 -4.87
C CYS A 135 -7.68 -14.34 -5.70
N ASP A 136 -7.04 -15.01 -6.66
CA ASP A 136 -7.70 -15.87 -7.64
C ASP A 136 -6.96 -17.21 -7.74
N ILE A 137 -7.69 -18.31 -7.57
CA ILE A 137 -7.14 -19.66 -7.72
C ILE A 137 -7.31 -20.09 -9.18
N ARG A 138 -6.18 -20.31 -9.86
CA ARG A 138 -6.13 -20.86 -11.23
C ARG A 138 -5.39 -22.18 -11.23
N GLY A 139 -6.17 -23.26 -11.12
CA GLY A 139 -5.61 -24.61 -10.99
C GLY A 139 -4.82 -24.73 -9.69
N THR A 140 -3.51 -24.96 -9.78
CA THR A 140 -2.61 -25.08 -8.63
C THR A 140 -1.92 -23.76 -8.26
N THR A 141 -2.26 -22.67 -8.94
CA THR A 141 -1.60 -21.36 -8.76
C THR A 141 -2.56 -20.38 -8.10
N LEU A 142 -2.05 -19.64 -7.12
CA LEU A 142 -2.71 -18.50 -6.50
C LEU A 142 -2.22 -17.22 -7.18
N HIS A 143 -3.10 -16.51 -7.86
CA HIS A 143 -2.84 -15.21 -8.47
C HIS A 143 -3.31 -14.11 -7.52
N MET A 144 -2.48 -13.09 -7.33
CA MET A 144 -2.80 -11.99 -6.42
C MET A 144 -2.45 -10.68 -7.10
N SER A 145 -3.31 -9.68 -6.98
CA SER A 145 -3.11 -8.40 -7.62
C SER A 145 -3.75 -7.26 -6.85
N GLU A 146 -3.17 -6.06 -6.99
CA GLU A 146 -3.84 -4.82 -6.59
C GLU A 146 -4.13 -3.99 -7.85
N ILE A 147 -5.39 -3.57 -7.95
CA ILE A 147 -5.92 -2.82 -9.07
C ILE A 147 -6.56 -1.54 -8.52
N GLN A 148 -6.22 -0.41 -9.14
CA GLN A 148 -6.85 0.87 -8.82
C GLN A 148 -7.64 1.40 -10.00
N MET A 149 -8.84 1.90 -9.72
CA MET A 149 -9.77 2.44 -10.71
C MET A 149 -10.65 3.55 -10.12
N ARG A 150 -11.44 4.23 -10.96
CA ARG A 150 -12.47 5.18 -10.45
C ARG A 150 -13.66 4.41 -9.86
N PRO A 151 -14.26 4.89 -8.75
CA PRO A 151 -15.49 4.31 -8.22
C PRO A 151 -16.61 4.30 -9.25
N GLY A 152 -17.35 3.19 -9.35
CA GLY A 152 -18.49 3.05 -10.27
C GLY A 152 -18.15 2.59 -11.69
N LYS A 153 -16.88 2.53 -12.08
CA LYS A 153 -16.44 1.74 -13.25
C LYS A 153 -16.01 0.36 -12.76
N GLY A 154 -16.95 -0.58 -12.66
CA GLY A 154 -16.60 -1.99 -12.54
C GLY A 154 -15.96 -2.49 -13.84
N PHE A 155 -15.26 -3.61 -13.79
CA PHE A 155 -14.97 -4.38 -15.00
C PHE A 155 -16.31 -4.76 -15.63
N SER A 156 -16.61 -4.23 -16.81
CA SER A 156 -17.68 -4.77 -17.65
C SER A 156 -17.26 -6.19 -18.02
N SER A 157 -17.96 -7.18 -17.45
CA SER A 157 -17.91 -8.59 -17.87
C SER A 157 -18.34 -8.74 -19.32
#